data_AF-A0A2G9MD63-F1
#
_entry.id   AF-A0A2G9MD63-F1
#
_cell.length_a   1.000
_cell.length_b   1.000
_cell.length_c   1.000
_cell.angle_alpha   90.00
_cell.angle_beta   90.00
_cell.angle_gamma   90.00
#
_symmetry.space_group_name_H-M   'P 1'
#
loop_
_entity.id
_entity.type
_entity.pdbx_description
1 polymer ?
#
loop_
_entity_poly.entity_id
_entity_poly.type
_entity_poly.pdbx_seq_one_letter_code
_entity_poly.pdbx_strand_id
1 'polypeptide(L)'
;MAAIKWDEQWAEAFSLLFLAVGFIIAILLQSPFFSYVSVFLAGFVAGRVYYIKKSKEPILPFVLIILGFLVGYLLGSFWASRFVTILFFAVGFGISYYLHMKQILVIFKSEDFIK
;
A
#
# COMPACT_ATOMS: atom_id res chain seq x y z
N MET A 1 27.98 0.73 -16.43
CA MET A 1 26.59 0.92 -15.94
C MET A 1 25.86 -0.38 -16.20
N ALA A 2 25.47 -1.10 -15.16
CA ALA A 2 24.72 -2.34 -15.34
C ALA A 2 23.37 -2.01 -15.99
N ALA A 3 23.07 -2.61 -17.13
CA ALA A 3 21.78 -2.44 -17.78
C ALA A 3 20.70 -3.02 -16.86
N ILE A 4 19.72 -2.20 -16.50
CA ILE A 4 18.57 -2.62 -15.69
C ILE A 4 17.82 -3.69 -16.49
N LYS A 5 17.73 -4.90 -15.93
CA LYS A 5 16.91 -5.97 -16.50
C LYS A 5 15.47 -5.76 -16.04
N TRP A 6 14.68 -5.10 -16.88
CA TRP A 6 13.30 -4.70 -16.56
C TRP A 6 12.39 -5.89 -16.23
N ASP A 7 12.66 -7.05 -16.81
CA ASP A 7 12.02 -8.33 -16.58
C ASP A 7 12.10 -8.80 -15.11
N GLU A 8 13.20 -8.51 -14.41
CA GLU A 8 13.41 -8.95 -13.03
C GLU A 8 13.33 -7.78 -12.02
N GLN A 9 13.77 -6.58 -12.40
CA GLN A 9 14.01 -5.46 -11.49
C GLN A 9 12.92 -4.38 -11.48
N TRP A 10 11.84 -4.55 -12.27
CA TRP A 10 10.75 -3.56 -12.29
C TRP A 10 10.18 -3.32 -10.90
N ALA A 11 10.03 -4.38 -10.09
CA ALA A 11 9.49 -4.29 -8.74
C ALA A 11 10.34 -3.38 -7.84
N GLU A 12 11.66 -3.48 -7.95
CA GLU A 12 12.61 -2.65 -7.20
C GLU A 12 12.51 -1.18 -7.63
N ALA A 13 12.49 -0.92 -8.94
CA ALA A 13 12.34 0.44 -9.47
C ALA A 13 11.01 1.08 -9.03
N PHE A 14 9.90 0.34 -9.07
CA PHE A 14 8.62 0.81 -8.57
C PHE A 14 8.62 0.97 -7.05
N SER A 15 9.29 0.10 -6.29
CA SER A 15 9.39 0.26 -4.83
C SER A 15 10.12 1.55 -4.46
N LEU A 16 11.18 1.93 -5.19
CA LEU A 16 11.90 3.19 -5.00
C LEU A 16 11.03 4.39 -5.37
N LEU A 17 10.27 4.29 -6.46
CA LEU A 17 9.31 5.32 -6.85
C LEU A 17 8.26 5.52 -5.76
N PHE A 18 7.65 4.43 -5.27
CA PHE A 18 6.64 4.48 -4.22
C PHE A 18 7.21 4.93 -2.87
N LEU A 19 8.48 4.63 -2.58
CA LEU A 19 9.19 5.18 -1.43
C LEU A 19 9.28 6.71 -1.53
N ALA A 20 9.73 7.24 -2.66
CA ALA A 20 9.78 8.69 -2.87
C ALA A 20 8.40 9.32 -2.75
N VAL A 21 7.37 8.69 -3.33
CA VAL A 21 5.97 9.17 -3.21
C VAL A 21 5.49 9.17 -1.76
N GLY A 22 5.70 8.08 -1.02
CA GLY A 22 5.32 8.00 0.40
C GLY A 22 6.01 9.08 1.24
N PHE A 23 7.29 9.31 0.99
CA PHE A 23 8.09 10.34 1.66
C PHE A 23 7.57 11.75 1.39
N ILE A 24 7.33 12.09 0.12
CA ILE A 24 6.83 13.40 -0.29
C ILE A 24 5.46 13.65 0.34
N ILE A 25 4.55 12.68 0.26
CA ILE A 25 3.21 12.80 0.87
C ILE A 25 3.36 13.08 2.37
N ALA A 26 4.14 12.28 3.10
CA ALA A 26 4.28 12.44 4.55
C ALA A 26 4.82 13.82 4.97
N ILE A 27 5.74 14.41 4.18
CA ILE A 27 6.27 15.75 4.45
C ILE A 27 5.23 16.83 4.19
N LEU A 28 4.46 16.72 3.10
CA LEU A 28 3.50 17.75 2.70
C LEU A 28 2.31 17.87 3.67
N LEU A 29 1.92 16.78 4.32
CA LEU A 29 0.71 16.79 5.15
C LEU A 29 0.85 17.62 6.43
N GLN A 30 2.06 17.82 6.97
CA GLN A 30 2.41 18.66 8.14
C GLN A 30 1.45 18.61 9.35
N SER A 31 0.59 17.59 9.42
CA SER A 31 -0.50 17.46 10.37
C SER A 31 -0.62 15.99 10.75
N PRO A 32 -0.58 15.65 12.06
CA PRO A 32 -0.69 14.27 12.51
C PRO A 32 -2.02 13.63 12.07
N PHE A 33 -3.13 14.39 12.16
CA PHE A 33 -4.45 13.89 11.82
C PHE A 33 -4.53 13.45 10.36
N PHE A 34 -4.19 14.35 9.43
CA PHE A 34 -4.21 14.02 8.01
C PHE A 34 -3.21 12.90 7.69
N SER A 35 -2.06 12.87 8.38
CA SER A 35 -1.03 11.83 8.16
C SER A 35 -1.52 10.44 8.56
N TYR A 36 -2.33 10.32 9.61
CA TYR A 36 -2.92 9.04 10.01
C TYR A 36 -4.06 8.62 9.08
N VAL A 37 -4.86 9.58 8.60
CA VAL A 37 -5.93 9.30 7.63
C VAL A 37 -5.35 8.81 6.30
N SER A 38 -4.33 9.49 5.77
CA SER A 38 -3.72 9.10 4.50
C SER A 38 -3.01 7.75 4.58
N VAL A 39 -2.28 7.47 5.67
CA VAL A 39 -1.60 6.17 5.83
C VAL A 39 -2.60 5.03 6.04
N PHE A 40 -3.72 5.28 6.71
CA PHE A 40 -4.81 4.33 6.84
C PHE A 40 -5.41 3.97 5.47
N LEU A 41 -5.71 5.00 4.65
CA LEU A 41 -6.23 4.78 3.30
C LEU A 41 -5.21 4.06 2.41
N ALA A 42 -3.93 4.40 2.52
CA ALA A 42 -2.87 3.69 1.81
C ALA A 42 -2.78 2.22 2.24
N GLY A 43 -2.88 1.94 3.54
CA GLY A 43 -2.97 0.58 4.09
C GLY A 43 -4.18 -0.17 3.53
N PHE A 44 -5.33 0.49 3.45
CA PHE A 44 -6.55 -0.07 2.88
C PHE A 44 -6.38 -0.46 1.41
N VAL A 45 -5.78 0.41 0.59
CA VAL A 45 -5.47 0.12 -0.81
C VAL A 45 -4.47 -1.03 -0.92
N ALA A 46 -3.42 -1.02 -0.10
CA ALA A 46 -2.41 -2.09 -0.06
C ALA A 46 -3.04 -3.45 0.28
N GLY A 47 -3.95 -3.51 1.26
CA GLY A 47 -4.67 -4.74 1.64
C GLY A 47 -5.50 -5.31 0.49
N ARG A 48 -6.17 -4.43 -0.28
CA ARG A 48 -6.92 -4.82 -1.48
C ARG A 48 -6.00 -5.37 -2.56
N VAL A 49 -4.91 -4.66 -2.88
CA VAL A 49 -3.95 -5.09 -3.91
C VAL A 49 -3.34 -6.43 -3.53
N TYR A 50 -2.94 -6.59 -2.27
CA TYR A 50 -2.41 -7.84 -1.74
C TYR A 50 -3.40 -9.00 -1.90
N TYR A 51 -4.67 -8.80 -1.52
CA TYR A 51 -5.70 -9.84 -1.65
C TYR A 51 -5.91 -10.26 -3.12
N ILE A 52 -6.02 -9.30 -4.04
CA ILE A 52 -6.25 -9.57 -5.47
C ILE A 52 -5.08 -10.33 -6.09
N LYS A 53 -3.84 -9.97 -5.73
CA LYS A 53 -2.62 -10.51 -6.35
C LYS A 53 -2.15 -11.81 -5.73
N LYS A 54 -2.48 -12.08 -4.46
CA LYS A 54 -2.14 -13.33 -3.76
C LYS A 54 -2.55 -14.60 -4.51
N SER A 55 -3.64 -14.56 -5.26
CA SER A 55 -4.17 -15.74 -5.97
C SER A 55 -3.72 -15.86 -7.43
N LYS A 56 -3.05 -14.84 -8.01
CA LYS A 56 -2.81 -14.78 -9.47
C LYS A 56 -1.35 -14.61 -9.87
N GLU A 57 -0.51 -14.03 -9.03
CA GLU A 57 0.86 -13.62 -9.38
C GLU A 57 1.84 -13.90 -8.23
N PRO A 58 3.15 -13.97 -8.49
CA PRO A 58 4.14 -13.93 -7.41
C PRO A 58 3.92 -12.67 -6.57
N ILE A 59 3.74 -12.85 -5.26
CA ILE A 59 3.30 -11.78 -4.36
C ILE A 59 4.43 -10.81 -3.99
N LEU A 60 5.69 -11.26 -4.12
CA LEU A 60 6.89 -10.54 -3.67
C LEU A 60 7.02 -9.13 -4.27
N PRO A 61 6.86 -8.91 -5.59
CA PRO A 61 6.88 -7.57 -6.17
C PRO A 61 5.93 -6.58 -5.52
N PHE A 62 4.70 -7.02 -5.24
CA PHE A 62 3.67 -6.16 -4.63
C PHE A 62 4.00 -5.86 -3.17
N VAL A 63 4.53 -6.83 -2.44
CA VAL A 63 5.00 -6.63 -1.06
C VAL A 63 6.15 -5.62 -1.04
N LEU A 64 7.10 -5.69 -1.97
CA LEU A 64 8.18 -4.71 -2.08
C LEU A 64 7.67 -3.30 -2.34
N ILE A 65 6.67 -3.12 -3.22
CA ILE A 65 6.07 -1.81 -3.49
C ILE A 65 5.36 -1.26 -2.24
N ILE A 66 4.59 -2.11 -1.55
CA ILE A 66 3.88 -1.77 -0.32
C ILE A 66 4.86 -1.35 0.77
N LEU A 67 5.94 -2.13 0.96
CA LEU A 67 6.99 -1.82 1.93
C LEU A 67 7.77 -0.57 1.54
N GLY A 68 8.10 -0.38 0.26
CA GLY A 68 8.76 0.82 -0.25
C GLY A 68 7.97 2.07 0.10
N PHE A 69 6.66 2.09 -0.20
CA PHE A 69 5.76 3.16 0.20
C PHE A 69 5.77 3.41 1.71
N LEU A 70 5.59 2.35 2.52
CA LEU A 70 5.50 2.48 3.98
C LEU A 70 6.80 3.01 4.58
N VAL A 71 7.96 2.52 4.12
CA VAL A 71 9.27 3.00 4.56
C VAL A 71 9.45 4.47 4.20
N GLY A 72 9.16 4.85 2.95
CA GLY A 72 9.21 6.25 2.52
C GLY A 72 8.31 7.14 3.37
N TYR A 73 7.09 6.71 3.61
CA TYR A 73 6.12 7.42 4.43
C TYR A 73 6.61 7.61 5.87
N LEU A 74 7.19 6.58 6.49
CA LEU A 74 7.75 6.65 7.84
C LEU A 74 8.96 7.58 7.93
N LEU A 75 9.80 7.60 6.89
CA LEU A 75 10.95 8.51 6.80
C LEU A 75 10.50 9.98 6.73
N GLY A 76 9.39 10.28 6.04
CA GLY A 76 8.85 11.63 5.91
C GLY A 76 7.91 12.04 7.06
N SER A 77 7.51 11.10 7.91
CA SER A 77 6.57 11.33 9.02
C SER A 77 7.28 11.93 10.24
N PHE A 78 7.64 13.21 10.15
CA PHE A 78 8.24 13.97 11.25
C PHE A 78 7.20 14.46 12.26
N TRP A 79 5.99 14.77 11.77
CA TRP A 79 4.93 15.40 12.55
C TRP A 79 3.97 14.39 13.20
N ALA A 80 4.10 13.10 12.87
CA ALA A 80 3.22 12.05 13.37
C ALA A 80 4.03 10.95 14.07
N SER A 81 3.42 10.25 15.03
CA SER A 81 4.06 9.15 15.72
C SER A 81 4.21 7.97 14.77
N ARG A 82 5.46 7.56 14.50
CA ARG A 82 5.78 6.42 13.63
C ARG A 82 5.08 5.13 14.06
N PHE A 83 4.95 4.90 15.36
CA PHE A 83 4.23 3.74 15.90
C PHE A 83 2.74 3.78 15.53
N VAL A 84 2.10 4.94 15.71
CA VAL A 84 0.69 5.13 15.35
C VAL A 84 0.50 5.03 13.84
N THR A 85 1.43 5.56 13.04
CA THR A 85 1.44 5.42 11.58
C THR A 85 1.45 3.95 11.15
N ILE A 86 2.33 3.12 11.74
CA ILE A 86 2.37 1.67 11.48
C ILE A 86 1.05 1.00 11.90
N LEU A 87 0.53 1.34 13.07
CA LEU A 87 -0.73 0.79 13.58
C LEU A 87 -1.89 1.10 12.63
N PHE A 88 -2.06 2.37 12.22
CA PHE A 88 -3.13 2.78 11.31
C PHE A 88 -3.00 2.13 9.94
N PHE A 89 -1.76 2.01 9.42
CA PHE A 89 -1.51 1.27 8.19
C PHE A 89 -1.94 -0.20 8.31
N ALA A 90 -1.51 -0.89 9.36
CA ALA A 90 -1.84 -2.29 9.60
C ALA A 90 -3.35 -2.52 9.80
N VAL A 91 -4.02 -1.62 10.52
CA VAL A 91 -5.48 -1.66 10.70
C VAL A 91 -6.21 -1.46 9.37
N GLY A 92 -5.82 -0.44 8.58
CA GLY A 92 -6.41 -0.21 7.26
C GLY A 92 -6.20 -1.41 6.32
N PHE A 93 -5.00 -1.97 6.32
CA PHE A 93 -4.66 -3.17 5.56
C PHE A 93 -5.50 -4.37 5.99
N GLY A 94 -5.56 -4.65 7.30
CA GLY A 94 -6.31 -5.77 7.86
C GLY A 94 -7.81 -5.67 7.61
N ILE A 95 -8.40 -4.48 7.79
CA ILE A 95 -9.81 -4.23 7.48
C ILE A 95 -10.07 -4.50 6.00
N SER A 96 -9.26 -3.92 5.10
CA SER A 96 -9.44 -4.11 3.65
C SER A 96 -9.32 -5.58 3.25
N TYR A 97 -8.32 -6.28 3.78
CA TYR A 97 -8.12 -7.70 3.54
C TYR A 97 -9.32 -8.53 4.02
N TYR A 98 -9.80 -8.27 5.24
CA TYR A 98 -10.95 -8.97 5.80
C TYR A 98 -12.25 -8.73 5.00
N LEU A 99 -12.49 -7.48 4.57
CA LEU A 99 -13.66 -7.13 3.77
C LEU A 99 -13.66 -7.82 2.39
N HIS A 100 -12.50 -7.90 1.74
CA HIS A 100 -12.38 -8.61 0.46
C HIS A 100 -12.49 -10.13 0.62
N MET A 101 -11.97 -10.69 1.72
CA MET A 101 -12.13 -12.10 2.05
C MET A 101 -13.60 -12.47 2.25
N LYS A 102 -14.39 -11.60 2.89
CA LYS A 102 -15.83 -11.80 3.10
C LYS A 102 -16.71 -11.49 1.90
N GLN A 103 -16.14 -11.10 0.75
CA GLN A 103 -16.85 -10.66 -0.45
C GLN A 103 -17.87 -9.53 -0.23
N ILE A 104 -17.80 -8.81 0.91
CA ILE A 104 -18.68 -7.68 1.22
C ILE A 104 -18.44 -6.55 0.20
N LEU A 105 -17.18 -6.38 -0.19
CA LEU A 105 -16.81 -5.57 -1.34
C LEU A 105 -16.85 -6.45 -2.58
N VAL A 106 -18.04 -6.56 -3.16
CA VAL A 106 -18.25 -7.18 -4.45
C VAL A 106 -17.36 -6.45 -5.46
N ILE A 107 -16.37 -7.17 -6.01
CA ILE A 107 -15.64 -6.67 -7.18
C ILE A 107 -16.73 -6.55 -8.25
N PHE A 108 -16.93 -5.36 -8.81
CA PHE A 108 -18.01 -4.98 -9.76
C PHE A 108 -18.22 -5.93 -10.97
N LYS A 109 -17.36 -6.95 -11.10
CA LYS A 109 -17.42 -8.08 -12.03
C LYS A 109 -17.71 -9.40 -11.30
N SER A 110 -18.69 -9.45 -10.39
CA SER A 110 -19.26 -10.72 -9.92
C SER A 110 -20.51 -11.02 -10.73
N GLU A 111 -20.71 -12.27 -11.13
CA GLU A 111 -21.86 -12.72 -11.92
C GLU A 111 -23.22 -12.37 -11.28
N ASP A 112 -23.28 -12.19 -9.96
CA ASP A 112 -24.50 -11.80 -9.24
C ASP A 112 -24.96 -10.34 -9.49
N PHE A 113 -24.16 -9.49 -10.14
CA PHE A 113 -24.58 -8.11 -10.47
C PHE A 113 -25.35 -8.02 -11.80
N ILE A 114 -25.34 -9.08 -12.63
CA ILE A 114 -26.04 -9.15 -13.93
C ILE A 114 -27.34 -9.97 -13.81
N LYS A 115 -27.86 -10.19 -12.59
CA LYS A 115 -29.16 -10.84 -12.38
C LYS A 115 -30.21 -9.83 -11.96
#